data_AF-A0A7C4CAM1-F1
#
_entry.id   AF-A0A7C4CAM1-F1
#
_cell.length_a   1.000
_cell.length_b   1.000
_cell.length_c   1.000
_cell.angle_alpha   90.00
_cell.angle_beta   90.00
_cell.angle_gamma   90.00
#
_symmetry.space_group_name_H-M   'P 1'
#
loop_
_entity.id
_entity.type
_entity.pdbx_description
1 polymer ?
#
loop_
_entity_poly.entity_id
_entity_poly.type
_entity_poly.pdbx_seq_one_letter_code
_entity_poly.pdbx_strand_id
1 'polypeptide(L)'
;MIEPVEERNLTRIGVFGAGGAGCNAVNHMVEAGLSGVELFAVNTDLQALTMSLAPNKVQIGAQLTGGLGSGGDPKIGRQAAEESIESLRENLSGLDMVFVAAGEGGGTGTGAAPVIAQEARRQGALVVAVVTRPFDFEGRARMQRASEGIDALRPHVDTLIV
;
A
#
# COMPACT_ATOMS: atom_id res chain seq x y z
N MET A 1 4.13 7.76 -43.90
CA MET A 1 3.16 6.78 -43.36
C MET A 1 3.46 6.65 -41.88
N ILE A 2 2.52 7.02 -41.01
CA ILE A 2 2.62 6.73 -39.59
C ILE A 2 2.10 5.31 -39.44
N GLU A 3 2.91 4.40 -38.91
CA GLU A 3 2.45 3.06 -38.64
C GLU A 3 1.34 3.11 -37.58
N PRO A 4 0.24 2.34 -37.75
CA PRO A 4 -0.79 2.28 -36.75
C PRO A 4 -0.16 1.78 -35.46
N VAL A 5 -0.48 2.43 -34.34
CA VAL A 5 -0.11 1.96 -33.01
C VAL A 5 -0.79 0.60 -32.86
N GLU A 6 -0.03 -0.50 -32.97
CA GLU A 6 -0.48 -1.81 -32.50
C GLU A 6 -1.11 -1.64 -31.12
N GLU A 7 -2.16 -2.38 -30.80
CA GLU A 7 -2.68 -2.51 -29.43
C GLU A 7 -1.54 -2.99 -28.53
N ARG A 8 -0.72 -2.05 -28.07
CA ARG A 8 0.34 -2.29 -27.10
C ARG A 8 -0.36 -2.82 -25.86
N ASN A 9 0.20 -3.88 -25.28
CA ASN A 9 -0.17 -4.37 -23.95
C ASN A 9 -0.48 -3.16 -23.06
N LEU A 10 -1.75 -3.00 -22.68
CA LEU A 10 -2.18 -1.93 -21.80
C LEU A 10 -1.38 -2.07 -20.51
N THR A 11 -0.64 -1.02 -20.14
CA THR A 11 0.15 -0.99 -18.92
C THR A 11 -0.75 -1.34 -17.73
N ARG A 12 -0.40 -2.40 -17.01
CA ARG A 12 -1.14 -2.82 -15.81
C ARG A 12 -0.65 -2.03 -14.62
N ILE A 13 -1.53 -1.17 -14.11
CA ILE A 13 -1.24 -0.27 -12.98
C ILE A 13 -2.03 -0.75 -11.77
N GLY A 14 -1.36 -1.03 -10.66
CA GLY A 14 -2.01 -1.33 -9.38
C GLY A 14 -1.84 -0.22 -8.36
N VAL A 15 -2.88 0.08 -7.58
CA VAL A 15 -2.83 1.01 -6.44
C VAL A 15 -3.11 0.23 -5.16
N PHE A 16 -2.13 0.20 -4.27
CA PHE A 16 -2.17 -0.50 -2.99
C PHE A 16 -2.29 0.50 -1.85
N GLY A 17 -3.50 0.60 -1.29
CA GLY A 17 -3.78 1.39 -0.09
C GLY A 17 -3.46 0.59 1.17
N ALA A 18 -2.39 0.96 1.88
CA ALA A 18 -1.93 0.25 3.08
C ALA A 18 -2.42 0.93 4.38
N GLY A 19 -3.02 0.12 5.26
CA GLY A 19 -3.56 0.58 6.54
C GLY A 19 -4.79 1.48 6.39
N GLY A 20 -5.29 2.03 7.50
CA GLY A 20 -6.56 2.78 7.51
C GLY A 20 -6.62 3.95 6.53
N ALA A 21 -5.61 4.83 6.55
CA ALA A 21 -5.56 5.99 5.66
C ALA A 21 -5.39 5.61 4.18
N GLY A 22 -4.54 4.62 3.88
CA GLY A 22 -4.35 4.11 2.52
C GLY A 22 -5.61 3.47 1.98
N CYS A 23 -6.28 2.60 2.77
CA CYS A 23 -7.56 2.02 2.40
C CYS A 23 -8.64 3.09 2.18
N ASN A 24 -8.68 4.14 3.00
CA ASN A 24 -9.62 5.23 2.83
C ASN A 24 -9.36 6.02 1.53
N ALA A 25 -8.09 6.26 1.19
CA ALA A 25 -7.73 6.87 -0.08
C ALA A 25 -8.19 6.02 -1.27
N VAL A 26 -8.01 4.69 -1.20
CA VAL A 26 -8.50 3.77 -2.24
C VAL A 26 -10.03 3.78 -2.33
N ASN A 27 -10.75 3.83 -1.21
CA ASN A 27 -12.22 3.97 -1.24
C ASN A 27 -12.64 5.21 -2.00
N HIS A 28 -12.00 6.36 -1.75
CA HIS A 28 -12.29 7.58 -2.50
C HIS A 28 -11.99 7.46 -4.01
N MET A 29 -10.96 6.70 -4.40
CA MET A 29 -10.69 6.42 -5.82
C MET A 29 -11.79 5.56 -6.46
N VAL A 30 -12.32 4.57 -5.72
CA VAL A 30 -13.47 3.77 -6.17
C VAL A 30 -14.70 4.65 -6.35
N GLU A 31 -15.03 5.46 -5.35
CA GLU A 31 -16.19 6.37 -5.38
C GLU A 31 -16.09 7.41 -6.48
N ALA A 32 -14.87 7.90 -6.76
CA ALA A 32 -14.60 8.84 -7.85
C ALA A 32 -14.66 8.18 -9.25
N GLY A 33 -14.81 6.85 -9.33
CA GLY A 33 -14.88 6.12 -10.59
C GLY A 33 -13.53 6.06 -11.33
N LEU A 34 -12.41 6.04 -10.60
CA LEU A 34 -11.09 5.96 -11.20
C LEU A 34 -10.95 4.66 -12.02
N SER A 35 -10.73 4.80 -13.33
CA SER A 35 -10.61 3.69 -14.29
C SER A 35 -9.17 3.51 -14.78
N GLY A 36 -8.85 2.32 -15.28
CA GLY A 36 -7.53 2.01 -15.85
C GLY A 36 -6.48 1.62 -14.81
N VAL A 37 -6.90 1.37 -13.57
CA VAL A 37 -6.05 0.89 -12.48
C VAL A 37 -6.74 -0.23 -11.71
N GLU A 38 -5.96 -1.15 -11.15
CA GLU A 38 -6.41 -2.18 -10.23
C GLU A 38 -6.28 -1.66 -8.79
N LEU A 39 -7.37 -1.64 -8.02
CA LEU A 39 -7.43 -1.02 -6.69
C LEU A 39 -7.41 -2.09 -5.59
N PHE A 40 -6.44 -1.98 -4.67
CA PHE A 40 -6.21 -2.92 -3.59
C PHE A 40 -6.25 -2.21 -2.23
N ALA A 41 -7.03 -2.74 -1.30
CA ALA A 41 -6.97 -2.38 0.11
C ALA A 41 -6.16 -3.43 0.87
N VAL A 42 -5.11 -3.00 1.58
CA VAL A 42 -4.22 -3.89 2.35
C VAL A 42 -4.26 -3.50 3.83
N ASN A 43 -4.67 -4.41 4.70
CA ASN A 43 -4.76 -4.10 6.13
C ASN A 43 -4.59 -5.34 7.02
N THR A 44 -4.19 -5.09 8.27
CA THR A 44 -4.20 -6.07 9.36
C THR A 44 -5.56 -6.19 10.03
N ASP A 45 -6.36 -5.11 9.97
CA ASP A 45 -7.68 -5.06 10.57
C ASP A 45 -8.74 -5.60 9.58
N LEU A 46 -9.34 -6.73 9.94
CA LEU A 46 -10.33 -7.42 9.11
C LEU A 46 -11.66 -6.66 9.03
N GLN A 47 -12.04 -5.96 10.10
CA GLN A 47 -13.26 -5.16 10.12
C GLN A 47 -13.11 -3.98 9.13
N ALA A 48 -11.97 -3.31 9.14
CA ALA A 48 -11.66 -2.25 8.19
C ALA A 48 -11.66 -2.75 6.74
N LEU A 49 -11.11 -3.94 6.46
CA LEU A 49 -11.14 -4.53 5.12
C LEU A 49 -12.55 -4.91 4.68
N THR A 50 -13.37 -5.43 5.59
CA THR A 50 -14.75 -5.81 5.28
C THR A 50 -15.54 -4.59 4.79
N MET A 51 -15.34 -3.43 5.45
CA MET A 51 -15.97 -2.16 5.07
C MET A 51 -15.34 -1.47 3.86
N SER A 52 -14.18 -1.94 3.36
CA SER A 52 -13.52 -1.36 2.19
C SER A 52 -14.37 -1.51 0.92
N LEU A 53 -14.37 -0.48 0.09
CA LEU A 53 -15.00 -0.47 -1.24
C LEU A 53 -14.06 -0.99 -2.33
N ALA A 54 -12.78 -1.20 -2.01
CA ALA A 54 -11.80 -1.72 -2.95
C ALA A 54 -12.25 -3.09 -3.51
N PRO A 55 -12.17 -3.31 -4.84
CA PRO A 55 -12.47 -4.60 -5.46
C PRO A 55 -11.56 -5.72 -4.94
N ASN A 56 -10.28 -5.40 -4.71
CA ASN A 56 -9.30 -6.36 -4.21
C ASN A 56 -8.95 -6.02 -2.75
N LYS A 57 -9.01 -7.02 -1.88
CA LYS A 57 -8.80 -6.87 -0.43
C LYS A 57 -7.78 -7.89 0.04
N VAL A 58 -6.69 -7.41 0.63
CA VAL A 58 -5.58 -8.25 1.10
C VAL A 58 -5.46 -8.09 2.61
N GLN A 59 -5.84 -9.14 3.33
CA GLN A 59 -5.56 -9.22 4.76
C GLN A 59 -4.12 -9.66 4.98
N ILE A 60 -3.38 -8.91 5.81
CA ILE A 60 -2.02 -9.24 6.20
C ILE A 60 -1.92 -9.56 7.70
N GLY A 61 -1.03 -10.47 8.08
CA GLY A 61 -0.79 -10.84 9.48
C GLY A 61 -2.00 -11.44 10.18
N ALA A 62 -2.75 -12.30 9.50
CA ALA A 62 -3.94 -12.95 10.06
C ALA A 62 -3.59 -13.80 11.29
N GLN A 63 -2.45 -14.49 11.27
CA GLN A 63 -1.99 -15.30 12.41
C GLN A 63 -1.41 -14.42 13.52
N LEU A 64 -0.62 -13.41 13.16
CA LEU A 64 0.00 -12.49 14.12
C LEU A 64 -1.01 -11.63 14.90
N THR A 65 -2.02 -11.10 14.22
CA THR A 65 -2.93 -10.10 14.79
C THR A 65 -4.33 -10.63 15.11
N GLY A 66 -4.68 -11.82 14.63
CA GLY A 66 -6.05 -12.33 14.69
C GLY A 66 -7.08 -11.46 13.96
N GLY A 67 -6.63 -10.58 13.04
CA GLY A 67 -7.49 -9.64 12.33
C GLY A 67 -7.89 -8.39 13.13
N LEU A 68 -7.28 -8.15 14.31
CA LEU A 68 -7.60 -7.03 15.20
C LEU A 68 -6.78 -5.76 14.93
N GLY A 69 -5.85 -5.82 13.98
CA GLY A 69 -4.98 -4.69 13.63
C GLY A 69 -3.63 -4.70 14.35
N SER A 70 -2.79 -3.72 14.00
CA SER A 70 -1.40 -3.59 14.49
C SER A 70 -1.25 -2.83 15.81
N GLY A 71 -2.35 -2.32 16.39
CA GLY A 71 -2.30 -1.49 17.60
C GLY A 71 -1.52 -0.17 17.44
N GLY A 72 -1.27 0.26 16.20
CA GLY A 72 -0.46 1.44 15.91
C GLY A 72 1.05 1.22 15.99
N ASP A 73 1.52 -0.02 16.12
CA ASP A 73 2.95 -0.37 16.11
C ASP A 73 3.42 -0.71 14.68
N PRO A 74 4.36 0.08 14.09
CA PRO A 74 4.92 -0.21 12.78
C PRO A 74 5.60 -1.57 12.66
N LYS A 75 6.20 -2.07 13.75
CA LYS A 75 6.87 -3.38 13.73
C LYS A 75 5.88 -4.51 13.50
N ILE A 76 4.73 -4.45 14.14
CA ILE A 76 3.64 -5.42 13.93
C ILE A 76 3.12 -5.30 12.49
N GLY A 77 2.92 -4.07 11.99
CA GLY A 77 2.51 -3.84 10.61
C GLY A 77 3.47 -4.45 9.58
N ARG A 78 4.77 -4.31 9.82
CA ARG A 78 5.82 -4.90 8.98
C ARG A 78 5.83 -6.43 9.05
N GLN A 79 5.83 -6.99 10.25
CA GLN A 79 5.81 -8.45 10.45
C GLN A 79 4.56 -9.08 9.85
N ALA A 80 3.41 -8.41 9.93
CA ALA A 80 2.17 -8.83 9.28
C ALA A 80 2.32 -8.90 7.76
N ALA A 81 2.94 -7.89 7.14
CA ALA A 81 3.19 -7.89 5.70
C ALA A 81 4.20 -8.97 5.29
N GLU A 82 5.26 -9.20 6.09
CA GLU A 82 6.24 -10.26 5.88
C GLU A 82 5.62 -11.66 6.03
N GLU A 83 4.73 -11.89 7.01
CA GLU A 83 3.96 -13.13 7.16
C GLU A 83 3.13 -13.43 5.91
N SER A 84 2.56 -12.40 5.29
CA SER A 84 1.64 -12.53 4.16
C SER A 84 2.31 -12.25 2.81
N ILE A 85 3.63 -12.44 2.71
CA ILE A 85 4.42 -12.08 1.53
C ILE A 85 3.96 -12.80 0.26
N GLU A 86 3.56 -14.08 0.36
CA GLU A 86 3.07 -14.85 -0.80
C GLU A 86 1.77 -14.27 -1.35
N SER A 87 0.83 -13.89 -0.47
CA SER A 87 -0.41 -13.24 -0.90
C SER A 87 -0.15 -11.87 -1.53
N LEU A 88 0.79 -11.09 -0.98
CA LEU A 88 1.22 -9.84 -1.60
C LEU A 88 1.84 -10.09 -2.99
N ARG A 89 2.69 -11.11 -3.12
CA ARG A 89 3.32 -11.48 -4.40
C ARG A 89 2.31 -11.79 -5.48
N GLU A 90 1.32 -12.61 -5.14
CA GLU A 90 0.24 -12.99 -6.06
C GLU A 90 -0.51 -11.77 -6.59
N ASN A 91 -0.86 -10.83 -5.69
CA ASN A 91 -1.60 -9.62 -6.06
C ASN A 91 -0.74 -8.60 -6.84
N LEU A 92 0.58 -8.62 -6.65
CA LEU A 92 1.53 -7.77 -7.37
C LEU A 92 1.91 -8.32 -8.75
N SER A 93 1.58 -9.57 -9.04
CA SER A 93 2.08 -10.29 -10.21
C SER A 93 1.59 -9.69 -11.54
N GLY A 94 2.56 -9.41 -12.41
CA GLY A 94 2.34 -8.88 -13.75
C GLY A 94 1.84 -7.44 -13.79
N LEU A 95 2.04 -6.67 -12.72
CA LEU A 95 1.85 -5.21 -12.73
C LEU A 95 3.12 -4.55 -13.27
N ASP A 96 2.96 -3.65 -14.24
CA ASP A 96 4.05 -2.86 -14.79
C ASP A 96 4.40 -1.66 -13.89
N MET A 97 3.39 -1.15 -13.17
CA MET A 97 3.52 0.00 -12.28
C MET A 97 2.67 -0.19 -11.03
N VAL A 98 3.25 0.16 -9.88
CA VAL A 98 2.60 0.03 -8.58
C VAL A 98 2.65 1.37 -7.84
N PHE A 99 1.48 1.85 -7.46
CA PHE A 99 1.32 2.95 -6.52
C PHE A 99 1.10 2.40 -5.11
N VAL A 100 1.91 2.82 -4.15
CA VAL A 100 1.69 2.51 -2.73
C VAL A 100 1.18 3.76 -2.03
N ALA A 101 -0.05 3.70 -1.53
CA ALA A 101 -0.68 4.80 -0.80
C ALA A 101 -0.77 4.46 0.70
N ALA A 102 -0.21 5.30 1.56
CA ALA A 102 -0.24 5.07 3.01
C ALA A 102 -0.27 6.39 3.80
N GLY A 103 -0.95 6.38 4.95
CA GLY A 103 -0.78 7.41 5.97
C GLY A 103 0.29 6.97 6.96
N GLU A 104 1.39 7.70 7.02
CA GLU A 104 2.54 7.36 7.84
C GLU A 104 2.30 7.70 9.32
N GLY A 105 3.06 7.06 10.21
CA GLY A 105 2.97 7.24 11.65
C GLY A 105 1.97 6.33 12.37
N GLY A 106 1.09 5.64 11.62
CA GLY A 106 0.30 4.52 12.12
C GLY A 106 1.13 3.24 12.29
N GLY A 107 0.47 2.10 12.51
CA GLY A 107 1.15 0.80 12.56
C GLY A 107 1.20 0.11 11.20
N THR A 108 0.02 -0.20 10.66
CA THR A 108 -0.10 -1.01 9.44
C THR A 108 0.46 -0.32 8.21
N GLY A 109 0.05 0.93 7.93
CA GLY A 109 0.54 1.68 6.75
C GLY A 109 2.06 1.83 6.78
N THR A 110 2.58 2.42 7.85
CA THR A 110 4.01 2.64 8.09
C THR A 110 4.85 1.38 7.98
N GLY A 111 4.36 0.25 8.52
CA GLY A 111 5.10 -1.01 8.53
C GLY A 111 5.00 -1.80 7.23
N ALA A 112 3.82 -1.81 6.60
CA ALA A 112 3.54 -2.63 5.42
C ALA A 112 3.97 -1.95 4.12
N ALA A 113 3.90 -0.62 4.01
CA ALA A 113 4.22 0.10 2.77
C ALA A 113 5.64 -0.21 2.24
N PRO A 114 6.71 -0.25 3.08
CA PRO A 114 8.05 -0.63 2.62
C PRO A 114 8.11 -2.06 2.06
N VAL A 115 7.36 -3.00 2.65
CA VAL A 115 7.35 -4.42 2.23
C VAL A 115 6.63 -4.57 0.89
N ILE A 116 5.48 -3.91 0.71
CA ILE A 116 4.73 -3.89 -0.55
C ILE A 116 5.60 -3.30 -1.67
N ALA A 117 6.23 -2.14 -1.41
CA ALA A 117 7.12 -1.49 -2.37
C ALA A 117 8.32 -2.36 -2.76
N GLN A 118 8.96 -2.99 -1.76
CA GLN A 118 10.09 -3.88 -1.99
C GLN A 118 9.71 -5.07 -2.89
N GLU A 119 8.56 -5.69 -2.64
CA GLU A 119 8.13 -6.86 -3.39
C GLU A 119 7.66 -6.48 -4.80
N ALA A 120 6.96 -5.34 -4.96
CA ALA A 120 6.61 -4.81 -6.28
C ALA A 120 7.86 -4.59 -7.14
N ARG A 121 8.89 -3.96 -6.56
CA ARG A 121 10.17 -3.71 -7.24
C ARG A 121 10.90 -5.00 -7.60
N ARG A 122 10.86 -6.02 -6.73
CA ARG A 122 11.45 -7.34 -7.00
C ARG A 122 10.81 -8.03 -8.21
N GLN A 123 9.54 -7.78 -8.45
CA GLN A 123 8.80 -8.31 -9.60
C GLN A 123 8.97 -7.46 -10.87
N GLY A 124 9.76 -6.38 -10.82
CA GLY A 124 10.09 -5.54 -11.97
C GLY A 124 9.13 -4.38 -12.22
N ALA A 125 8.17 -4.13 -11.32
CA ALA A 125 7.26 -2.99 -11.44
C ALA A 125 7.98 -1.67 -11.14
N LEU A 126 7.59 -0.60 -11.85
CA LEU A 126 7.93 0.78 -11.48
C LEU A 126 7.14 1.16 -10.22
N VAL A 127 7.81 1.53 -9.14
CA VAL A 127 7.17 1.77 -7.84
C VAL A 127 7.14 3.25 -7.49
N VAL A 128 5.93 3.78 -7.30
CA VAL A 128 5.69 5.14 -6.80
C VAL A 128 4.98 5.05 -5.46
N ALA A 129 5.53 5.67 -4.42
CA ALA A 129 4.83 5.80 -3.15
C ALA A 129 4.27 7.21 -3.00
N VAL A 130 3.01 7.30 -2.58
CA VAL A 130 2.33 8.56 -2.22
C VAL A 130 1.90 8.42 -0.77
N VAL A 131 2.59 9.12 0.13
CA VAL A 131 2.34 9.01 1.56
C VAL A 131 2.02 10.35 2.17
N THR A 132 1.32 10.34 3.30
CA THR A 132 1.05 11.56 4.08
C THR A 132 1.75 11.51 5.42
N ARG A 133 2.18 12.68 5.91
CA ARG A 133 2.63 12.84 7.29
C ARG A 133 1.45 13.11 8.23
N PRO A 134 1.54 12.67 9.50
CA PRO A 134 0.58 13.09 10.52
C PRO A 134 0.49 14.61 10.64
N PHE A 135 -0.65 15.10 11.12
CA PHE A 135 -0.78 16.49 11.53
C PHE A 135 -0.02 16.76 12.84
N ASP A 136 0.40 18.01 13.07
CA ASP A 136 1.14 18.40 14.28
C ASP A 136 0.40 18.06 15.58
N PHE A 137 -0.94 18.09 15.57
CA PHE A 137 -1.77 17.77 16.73
C PHE A 137 -1.87 16.27 17.06
N GLU A 138 -1.42 15.39 16.16
CA GLU A 138 -1.46 13.92 16.39
C GLU A 138 -0.30 13.42 17.28
N GLY A 139 0.61 14.32 17.65
CA GLY A 139 1.65 14.08 18.65
C GLY A 139 3.00 13.67 18.07
N ARG A 140 4.06 14.01 18.81
CA ARG A 140 5.46 13.83 18.38
C ARG A 140 5.84 12.38 18.13
N ALA A 141 5.32 11.44 18.92
CA ALA A 141 5.61 10.02 18.74
C ALA A 141 5.11 9.50 17.38
N ARG A 142 3.94 9.98 16.92
CA ARG A 142 3.38 9.62 15.62
C ARG A 142 4.20 10.21 14.47
N MET A 143 4.60 11.47 14.61
CA MET A 143 5.50 12.13 13.64
C MET A 143 6.86 11.44 13.53
N GLN A 144 7.44 11.00 14.66
CA GLN A 144 8.70 10.26 14.66
C GLN A 144 8.57 8.93 13.91
N ARG A 145 7.52 8.15 14.20
CA ARG A 145 7.21 6.90 13.47
C ARG A 145 7.05 7.15 11.98
N ALA A 146 6.39 8.24 11.60
CA ALA A 146 6.20 8.59 10.20
C ALA A 146 7.53 8.90 9.50
N SER A 147 8.43 9.63 10.16
CA SER A 147 9.76 9.91 9.61
C SER A 147 10.56 8.62 9.40
N GLU A 148 10.56 7.73 10.39
CA GLU A 148 11.23 6.43 10.32
C GLU A 148 10.64 5.53 9.21
N GLY A 149 9.30 5.53 9.06
CA GLY A 149 8.59 4.84 7.99
C GLY A 149 8.96 5.33 6.60
N ILE A 150 8.95 6.65 6.41
CA ILE A 150 9.36 7.32 5.17
C ILE A 150 10.81 6.96 4.82
N ASP A 151 11.71 6.97 5.80
CA ASP A 151 13.12 6.64 5.57
C ASP A 151 13.31 5.15 5.23
N ALA A 152 12.52 4.26 5.82
CA ALA A 152 12.51 2.84 5.49
C ALA A 152 11.87 2.55 4.12
N LEU A 153 10.90 3.34 3.67
CA LEU A 153 10.23 3.20 2.39
C LEU A 153 11.08 3.71 1.22
N ARG A 154 11.80 4.81 1.41
CA ARG A 154 12.61 5.49 0.39
C ARG A 154 13.54 4.58 -0.44
N PRO A 155 14.28 3.60 0.11
CA PRO A 155 15.14 2.73 -0.70
C PRO A 155 14.37 1.74 -1.59
N HIS A 156 13.07 1.56 -1.37
CA HIS A 156 12.25 0.54 -2.04
C HIS A 156 11.36 1.09 -3.16
N VAL A 157 11.44 2.39 -3.43
CA VAL A 157 10.62 3.08 -4.44
C VAL A 157 11.48 3.80 -5.46
N ASP A 158 10.96 3.97 -6.68
CA ASP A 158 11.60 4.78 -7.72
C ASP A 158 11.24 6.25 -7.54
N THR A 159 10.06 6.54 -6.98
CA THR A 159 9.63 7.90 -6.63
C THR A 159 8.84 7.89 -5.33
N LEU A 160 9.10 8.87 -4.47
CA LEU A 160 8.41 9.06 -3.20
C LEU A 160 7.81 10.47 -3.15
N ILE A 161 6.50 10.55 -3.00
CA ILE A 161 5.72 11.78 -2.82
C ILE A 161 5.25 11.81 -1.36
N VAL A 162 5.54 12.90 -0.65
CA VAL A 162 5.27 13.10 0.78
C VAL A 162 4.50 14.39 0.99
#